data_AF-A0A967U5B8-F1
#
_entry.id   AF-A0A967U5B8-F1
#
_cell.length_a   1.000
_cell.length_b   1.000
_cell.length_c   1.000
_cell.angle_alpha   90.00
_cell.angle_beta   90.00
_cell.angle_gamma   90.00
#
_symmetry.space_group_name_H-M   'P 1'
#
loop_
_entity.id
_entity.type
_entity.pdbx_description
1 polymer ?
#
loop_
_entity_poly.entity_id
_entity_poly.type
_entity_poly.pdbx_seq_one_letter_code
_entity_poly.pdbx_strand_id
1 'polypeptide(L)' 'MSDIQTSLLKSMCTGLGEGNSNIDTLAAKLKEDFPDKDKAQLKADILGELKEMVSSGQLQIITTGWEIGNEFFYICSKKL' A
#
# COMPACT_ATOMS: atom_id res chain seq x y z
N MET A 1 11.32 -0.53 14.42
CA MET A 1 10.22 0.26 13.83
C MET A 1 9.90 -0.42 12.52
N SER A 2 8.63 -0.73 12.24
CA SER A 2 8.25 -1.29 10.95
C SER A 2 8.21 -0.13 9.96
N ASP A 3 8.92 -0.22 8.84
CA ASP A 3 8.84 0.76 7.76
C ASP A 3 7.50 0.66 7.03
N ILE A 4 7.04 1.75 6.40
CA ILE A 4 5.75 1.83 5.71
C ILE A 4 5.61 0.70 4.68
N GLN A 5 6.67 0.38 3.94
CA GLN A 5 6.75 -0.78 3.05
C GLN A 5 6.32 -2.08 3.72
N THR A 6 6.87 -2.35 4.92
CA THR A 6 6.63 -3.60 5.65
C THR A 6 5.19 -3.67 6.14
N SER A 7 4.66 -2.53 6.62
CA SER A 7 3.26 -2.45 7.02
C SER A 7 2.32 -2.59 5.82
N LEU A 8 2.66 -2.04 4.65
CA LEU A 8 1.91 -2.24 3.40
C LEU A 8 1.94 -3.70 2.95
N LEU A 9 3.12 -4.33 2.91
CA LEU A 9 3.26 -5.75 2.59
C LEU A 9 2.45 -6.62 3.55
N LYS A 10 2.47 -6.35 4.86
CA LYS A 10 1.61 -7.07 5.81
C LYS A 10 0.13 -6.78 5.59
N SER A 11 -0.27 -5.56 5.26
CA SER A 11 -1.68 -5.24 5.06
C SER A 11 -2.24 -5.83 3.76
N MET A 12 -1.40 -5.93 2.73
CA MET A 12 -1.80 -6.28 1.37
C MET A 12 -1.47 -7.74 1.02
N CYS A 13 -0.32 -8.26 1.45
CA CYS A 13 0.17 -9.58 1.08
C CYS A 13 -0.14 -10.68 2.10
N THR A 14 -0.95 -10.39 3.12
CA THR A 14 -1.41 -11.41 4.08
C THR A 14 -2.74 -12.02 3.60
N GLY A 15 -2.87 -13.36 3.66
CA GLY A 15 -4.07 -14.07 3.21
C GLY A 15 -3.97 -14.58 1.76
N LEU A 16 -4.94 -14.25 0.91
CA LEU A 16 -4.99 -14.70 -0.50
C LEU A 16 -3.92 -14.04 -1.38
N GLY A 17 -3.29 -12.94 -0.92
CA GLY A 17 -2.25 -12.25 -1.67
C GLY A 17 -2.77 -11.43 -2.85
N GLU A 18 -4.07 -11.14 -2.91
CA GLU A 18 -4.70 -10.27 -3.90
C GLU A 18 -5.94 -9.61 -3.30
N GLY A 19 -6.32 -8.43 -3.81
CA GLY A 19 -7.51 -7.73 -3.36
C GLY A 19 -7.67 -6.33 -3.92
N ASN A 20 -8.73 -5.65 -3.48
CA ASN A 20 -8.97 -4.24 -3.77
C ASN A 20 -8.58 -3.39 -2.57
N SER A 21 -7.91 -2.27 -2.82
CA SER A 21 -7.69 -1.23 -1.81
C SER A 21 -7.56 0.13 -2.47
N ASN A 22 -7.45 1.18 -1.66
CA ASN A 22 -7.10 2.52 -2.13
C ASN A 22 -6.16 3.18 -1.14
N ILE A 23 -5.55 4.29 -1.57
CA ILE A 23 -4.57 5.01 -0.77
C ILE A 23 -5.18 5.53 0.54
N ASP A 24 -6.46 5.90 0.56
CA ASP A 24 -7.16 6.35 1.78
C ASP A 24 -7.37 5.22 2.80
N THR A 25 -7.76 4.04 2.35
CA THR A 25 -7.94 2.84 3.19
C THR A 25 -6.62 2.38 3.76
N LEU A 26 -5.56 2.35 2.94
CA LEU A 26 -4.21 2.03 3.41
C LEU A 26 -3.73 3.08 4.41
N ALA A 27 -3.94 4.37 4.13
CA ALA A 27 -3.56 5.43 5.06
C ALA A 27 -4.32 5.35 6.38
N ALA A 28 -5.61 5.00 6.36
CA ALA A 28 -6.39 4.82 7.57
C ALA A 28 -5.88 3.64 8.41
N LYS A 29 -5.55 2.50 7.78
CA LYS A 29 -4.97 1.34 8.46
C LYS A 29 -3.60 1.63 9.05
N LEU A 30 -2.71 2.27 8.27
CA LEU A 30 -1.36 2.58 8.72
C LEU A 30 -1.33 3.73 9.73
N LYS A 31 -2.40 4.51 9.90
CA LYS A 31 -2.47 5.57 10.91
C LYS A 31 -2.35 5.02 12.34
N GLU A 32 -2.78 3.76 12.56
CA GLU A 32 -2.62 3.08 13.85
C GLU A 32 -1.15 2.77 14.15
N ASP A 33 -0.36 2.39 13.13
CA ASP A 33 1.08 2.13 13.24
C ASP A 33 1.93 3.42 13.24
N PHE A 34 1.43 4.50 12.63
CA PHE A 34 2.12 5.79 12.49
C PHE A 34 1.25 6.96 12.98
N PRO A 35 0.95 7.04 14.29
CA PRO A 35 0.07 8.06 14.85
C PRO A 35 0.62 9.48 14.67
N ASP A 36 1.94 9.65 14.65
CA ASP A 36 2.63 10.94 14.51
C ASP A 36 2.58 11.53 13.09
N LYS A 37 2.31 10.73 12.05
CA LYS A 37 2.31 11.21 10.66
C LYS A 37 0.95 11.74 10.25
N ASP A 38 0.90 12.96 9.71
CA ASP A 38 -0.32 13.53 9.15
C ASP A 38 -0.91 12.67 8.03
N LYS A 39 -2.25 12.62 7.90
CA LYS A 39 -2.91 11.77 6.91
C LYS A 39 -2.42 12.07 5.49
N ALA A 40 -2.23 13.35 5.16
CA ALA A 40 -1.72 13.78 3.86
C ALA A 40 -0.27 13.30 3.61
N GLN A 41 0.57 13.37 4.63
CA GLN A 41 1.96 12.92 4.55
C GLN A 41 2.02 11.39 4.41
N LEU A 42 1.21 10.67 5.19
CA LEU A 42 1.07 9.23 5.12
C LEU A 42 0.63 8.75 3.73
N LYS A 43 -0.31 9.45 3.08
CA LYS A 43 -0.72 9.14 1.71
C LYS A 43 0.43 9.30 0.72
N ALA A 44 1.21 10.37 0.84
CA ALA A 44 2.36 10.62 -0.03
C ALA A 44 3.44 9.55 0.15
N ASP A 45 3.75 9.18 1.40
CA ASP A 45 4.66 8.07 1.72
C ASP A 45 4.15 6.75 1.12
N ILE A 46 2.87 6.40 1.37
CA ILE A 46 2.27 5.16 0.84
C ILE A 46 2.32 5.11 -0.68
N LEU A 47 2.04 6.24 -1.34
CA LEU A 47 2.12 6.33 -2.80
C LEU A 47 3.54 6.09 -3.30
N GLY A 48 4.55 6.65 -2.64
CA GLY A 48 5.97 6.42 -2.93
C GLY A 48 6.33 4.94 -2.80
N GLU A 49 6.02 4.35 -1.64
CA GLU A 49 6.32 2.95 -1.33
C GLU A 49 5.60 1.98 -2.29
N LEU A 50 4.32 2.24 -2.61
CA LEU A 50 3.59 1.42 -3.58
C LEU A 50 4.21 1.48 -4.97
N LYS A 51 4.68 2.64 -5.41
CA LYS A 51 5.40 2.77 -6.70
C LYS A 51 6.67 1.96 -6.69
N GLU A 52 7.44 2.03 -5.61
CA GLU A 52 8.67 1.23 -5.48
C GLU A 52 8.37 -0.27 -5.46
N MET A 53 7.33 -0.70 -4.73
CA MET A 53 6.90 -2.09 -4.68
C MET A 53 6.40 -2.62 -6.04
N VAL A 54 5.74 -1.75 -6.83
CA VAL A 54 5.35 -2.08 -8.21
C VAL A 54 6.57 -2.15 -9.11
N SER A 55 7.49 -1.21 -9.00
CA SER A 55 8.72 -1.18 -9.79
C SER A 55 9.66 -2.33 -9.47
N SER A 56 9.69 -2.81 -8.22
CA SER A 56 10.50 -3.94 -7.77
C SER A 56 9.86 -5.30 -8.04
N GLY A 57 8.60 -5.32 -8.52
CA GLY A 57 7.84 -6.54 -8.77
C GLY A 57 7.39 -7.26 -7.49
N GLN A 58 7.38 -6.58 -6.34
CA GLN A 58 6.81 -7.12 -5.09
C GLN A 58 5.28 -7.09 -5.10
N LEU A 59 4.72 -6.08 -5.77
CA LEU A 59 3.30 -5.84 -5.94
C LEU A 59 3.00 -5.62 -7.42
N GLN A 60 1.84 -6.05 -7.89
CA GLN A 60 1.33 -5.73 -9.20
C GLN A 60 -0.03 -5.05 -9.04
N ILE A 61 -0.14 -3.79 -9.48
CA ILE A 61 -1.41 -3.07 -9.49
C ILE A 61 -1.96 -3.10 -10.91
N ILE A 62 -3.17 -3.63 -11.08
CA ILE A 62 -3.80 -3.83 -12.38
C ILE A 62 -4.58 -2.57 -12.82
N THR A 63 -5.12 -1.82 -11.87
CA THR A 63 -5.94 -0.63 -12.15
C THR A 63 -5.07 0.55 -12.57
N THR A 64 -5.36 1.16 -13.72
CA THR A 64 -4.71 2.40 -14.17
C THR A 64 -5.23 3.63 -13.42
N GLY A 65 -4.37 4.60 -13.10
CA GLY A 65 -4.78 5.82 -12.39
C GLY A 65 -5.08 5.60 -10.90
N TRP A 66 -4.58 4.52 -10.32
CA TRP A 66 -4.66 4.20 -8.89
C TRP A 66 -4.02 5.27 -7.99
N GLU A 67 -3.03 6.00 -8.53
CA GLU A 67 -2.32 7.08 -7.85
C GLU A 67 -3.22 8.28 -7.48
N ILE A 68 -4.37 8.40 -8.13
CA ILE A 68 -5.28 9.54 -8.00
C ILE A 68 -6.30 9.31 -6.86
N GLY A 69 -6.18 8.21 -6.12
CA GLY A 69 -7.02 7.87 -4.96
C GLY A 69 -8.21 6.96 -5.26
N ASN A 70 -8.30 6.44 -6.48
CA ASN A 70 -9.30 5.45 -6.85
C ASN A 70 -9.01 4.08 -6.21
N GLU A 71 -10.05 3.27 -6.04
CA GLU A 71 -9.88 1.85 -5.75
C GLU A 71 -9.06 1.18 -6.83
N PHE A 72 -8.07 0.40 -6.39
CA PHE A 72 -7.17 -0.34 -7.24
C PHE A 72 -7.13 -1.80 -6.82
N PHE A 73 -7.12 -2.65 -7.84
CA PHE A 73 -6.87 -4.07 -7.67
C PHE A 73 -5.37 -4.31 -7.66
N TYR A 74 -4.89 -5.01 -6.64
CA TYR A 74 -3.50 -5.37 -6.48
C TYR A 74 -3.34 -6.87 -6.28
N ILE A 75 -2.19 -7.37 -6.72
CA ILE A 75 -1.75 -8.75 -6.56
C ILE A 75 -0.35 -8.69 -5.95
N CYS A 76 -0.15 -9.38 -4.83
CA CYS A 76 1.17 -9.56 -4.25
C CYS A 76 1.89 -10.69 -4.98
N SER A 77 2.99 -10.35 -5.64
CA SER A 77 3.82 -11.31 -6.36
C SER A 77 4.77 -12.05 -5.42
N LYS A 78 5.06 -11.50 -4.24
CA LYS A 78 5.91 -12.12 -3.21
C LYS A 78 5.04 -12.66 -2.07
N LYS A 79 4.86 -13.98 -2.00
CA LYS A 79 4.43 -14.65 -0.77
C LYS A 79 5.58 -14.50 0.24
N LEU A 80 5.33 -13.77 1.34
CA LEU A 80 6.22 -13.74 2.50
C LEU A 80 6.26 -15.12 3.16
#